data_AF-A0A946R780-F1
#
_entry.id   AF-A0A946R780-F1
#
_cell.length_a   1.000
_cell.length_b   1.000
_cell.length_c   1.000
_cell.angle_alpha   90.00
_cell.angle_beta   90.00
_cell.angle_gamma   90.00
#
_symmetry.space_group_name_H-M   'P 1'
#
loop_
_entity.id
_entity.type
_entity.pdbx_description
1 polymer ?
#
loop_
_entity_poly.entity_id
_entity_poly.type
_entity_poly.pdbx_seq_one_letter_code
_entity_poly.pdbx_strand_id
1 'polypeptide(L)'
;MLSGAIAMSPAVHVETSNNLVIDALSRWEDAGSPWPDTPFYLDNGGIGLESDLQPGIDRLLKQLKISADSEKVRWVHDPQAQHNELAWRHRFPQAYLWIANTADQSTLGY
;
A
#
# COMPACT_ATOMS: atom_id res chain seq x y z
N MET A 1 3.55 0.77 19.66
CA MET A 1 3.75 0.30 18.27
C MET A 1 2.44 0.48 17.52
N LEU A 2 2.49 0.74 16.21
CA LEU A 2 1.29 0.81 15.38
C LEU A 2 0.78 -0.63 15.13
N SER A 3 -0.53 -0.84 15.18
CA SER A 3 -1.15 -2.16 14.96
C SER A 3 -1.29 -2.52 13.47
N GLY A 4 -0.93 -1.60 12.58
CA GLY A 4 -0.95 -1.77 11.12
C GLY A 4 -0.95 -0.42 10.40
N ALA A 5 -0.96 -0.45 9.07
CA ALA A 5 -1.00 0.75 8.23
C ALA A 5 -1.93 0.58 7.01
N ILE A 6 -2.67 1.63 6.66
CA ILE A 6 -3.46 1.72 5.42
C ILE A 6 -2.78 2.74 4.52
N ALA A 7 -2.52 2.38 3.27
CA ALA A 7 -1.96 3.23 2.25
C ALA A 7 -2.86 3.23 1.01
N MET A 8 -3.49 4.38 0.74
CA MET A 8 -4.37 4.60 -0.42
C MET A 8 -3.60 5.35 -1.50
N SER A 9 -3.38 4.73 -2.66
CA SER A 9 -2.61 5.26 -3.80
C SER A 9 -1.24 5.84 -3.41
N PRO A 10 -0.37 5.09 -2.70
CA PRO A 10 0.84 5.66 -2.13
C PRO A 10 1.92 5.94 -3.19
N ALA A 11 2.42 7.17 -3.21
CA ALA A 11 3.55 7.58 -4.04
C ALA A 11 4.89 7.13 -3.45
N VAL A 12 5.12 5.81 -3.39
CA VAL A 12 6.38 5.23 -2.85
C VAL A 12 7.53 5.32 -3.83
N HIS A 13 7.22 5.27 -5.12
CA HIS A 13 8.15 5.56 -6.20
C HIS A 13 7.33 5.96 -7.43
N VAL A 14 7.56 7.16 -7.96
CA VAL A 14 6.89 7.63 -9.17
C VAL A 14 7.78 8.64 -9.89
N GLU A 15 7.83 8.53 -11.20
CA GLU A 15 8.36 9.54 -12.11
C GLU A 15 7.23 9.89 -13.07
N THR A 16 6.63 11.06 -12.88
CA THR A 16 5.50 11.50 -13.71
C THR A 16 6.00 12.31 -14.90
N SER A 17 5.15 12.42 -15.93
CA SER A 17 5.41 13.22 -17.13
C SER A 17 5.65 14.72 -16.90
N ASN A 18 5.37 15.24 -15.70
CA ASN A 18 5.60 16.64 -15.33
C ASN A 18 6.89 16.87 -14.50
N ASN A 19 7.81 15.90 -14.50
CA ASN A 19 9.08 15.88 -13.77
C ASN A 19 8.95 15.79 -12.24
N LEU A 20 7.79 15.46 -11.68
CA LEU A 20 7.73 15.01 -10.30
C LEU A 20 8.40 13.63 -10.19
N VAL A 21 9.46 13.56 -9.38
CA VAL A 21 10.17 12.33 -9.02
C VAL A 21 10.08 12.13 -7.51
N ILE A 22 9.48 11.02 -7.10
CA ILE A 22 9.48 10.54 -5.72
C ILE A 22 10.15 9.17 -5.72
N ASP A 23 11.10 8.96 -4.80
CA ASP A 23 11.74 7.67 -4.58
C ASP A 23 11.99 7.43 -3.09
N ALA A 24 10.97 6.93 -2.41
CA ALA A 24 11.06 6.53 -1.01
C ALA A 24 11.69 5.13 -0.86
N LEU A 25 11.48 4.25 -1.85
CA LEU A 25 11.93 2.86 -1.80
C LEU A 25 13.45 2.73 -1.85
N SER A 26 14.13 3.43 -2.77
CA SER A 26 15.60 3.35 -2.83
C SER A 26 16.24 3.89 -1.55
N ARG A 27 15.71 4.99 -0.99
CA ARG A 27 16.19 5.52 0.30
C ARG A 27 16.02 4.53 1.45
N TRP A 28 14.91 3.80 1.48
CA TRP A 28 14.65 2.77 2.49
C TRP A 28 15.62 1.59 2.36
N GLU A 29 15.84 1.13 1.13
CA GLU A 29 16.76 0.04 0.79
C GLU A 29 18.21 0.42 1.11
N ASP A 30 18.67 1.61 0.73
CA ASP A 30 20.02 2.12 0.98
C ASP A 30 20.31 2.26 2.48
N ALA A 31 19.29 2.62 3.27
CA ALA A 31 19.40 2.68 4.71
C ALA A 31 19.44 1.30 5.38
N GLY A 32 19.23 0.21 4.63
CA GLY A 32 19.12 -1.14 5.17
C GLY A 32 17.94 -1.30 6.13
N SER A 33 16.88 -0.50 5.96
CA SER A 33 15.75 -0.47 6.88
C SER A 33 14.95 -1.78 6.78
N PRO A 34 14.52 -2.38 7.91
CA PRO A 34 13.77 -3.62 7.89
C PRO A 34 12.38 -3.39 7.29
N TRP A 35 11.92 -4.26 6.40
CA TRP A 35 10.56 -4.18 5.89
C TRP A 35 9.52 -4.43 7.00
N PRO A 36 8.38 -3.72 7.01
CA PRO A 36 7.37 -3.87 8.05
C PRO A 36 6.85 -5.32 8.14
N ASP A 37 6.72 -5.82 9.37
CA ASP A 37 6.09 -7.13 9.67
C ASP A 37 4.71 -6.99 10.34
N THR A 38 4.12 -5.80 10.24
CA THR A 38 2.77 -5.49 10.77
C THR A 38 1.74 -5.50 9.65
N PRO A 39 0.45 -5.69 9.96
CA PRO A 39 -0.62 -5.65 8.98
C PRO A 39 -0.57 -4.41 8.08
N PHE A 40 -0.50 -4.60 6.77
CA PHE A 40 -0.38 -3.49 5.82
C PHE A 40 -1.40 -3.61 4.68
N TYR A 41 -2.27 -2.61 4.54
CA TYR A 41 -3.23 -2.55 3.46
C TYR A 41 -2.74 -1.57 2.40
N LEU A 42 -2.55 -2.07 1.17
CA LEU A 42 -2.17 -1.30 -0.01
C LEU A 42 -3.34 -1.25 -0.99
N ASP A 43 -3.67 -0.05 -1.44
CA ASP A 43 -4.69 0.22 -2.45
C ASP A 43 -4.11 1.08 -3.57
N ASN A 44 -4.50 0.79 -4.80
CA ASN A 44 -4.28 1.66 -5.94
C ASN A 44 -5.50 1.60 -6.89
N GLY A 45 -5.76 2.70 -7.56
CA GLY A 45 -6.62 2.77 -8.73
C GLY A 45 -5.87 2.42 -10.02
N GLY A 46 -6.44 2.77 -11.17
CA GLY A 46 -5.81 2.51 -12.47
C GLY A 46 -5.94 3.60 -13.52
N ILE A 47 -6.58 4.74 -13.20
CA ILE A 47 -6.77 5.86 -14.14
C ILE A 47 -5.80 7.01 -13.84
N GLY A 48 -5.07 7.47 -14.86
CA GLY A 48 -4.24 8.67 -14.80
C GLY A 48 -3.03 8.46 -13.90
N LEU A 49 -2.85 9.34 -12.90
CA LEU A 49 -1.73 9.26 -11.96
C LEU A 49 -1.62 7.88 -11.27
N GLU A 50 -2.75 7.19 -11.05
CA GLU A 50 -2.73 5.84 -10.48
C GLU A 50 -1.89 4.84 -11.30
N SER A 51 -1.92 4.95 -12.63
CA SER A 51 -1.10 4.11 -13.52
C SER A 51 0.40 4.43 -13.36
N ASP A 52 0.73 5.70 -13.16
CA ASP A 52 2.13 6.15 -12.94
C ASP A 52 2.64 5.70 -11.56
N LEU A 53 1.76 5.55 -10.56
CA LEU A 53 2.09 5.07 -9.22
C LEU A 53 2.33 3.54 -9.19
N GLN A 54 1.69 2.79 -10.08
CA GLN A 54 1.69 1.32 -10.06
C GLN A 54 3.10 0.69 -10.07
N PRO A 55 4.07 1.14 -10.90
CA PRO A 55 5.42 0.56 -10.90
C PRO A 55 6.13 0.63 -9.54
N GLY A 56 5.92 1.71 -8.79
CA GLY A 56 6.47 1.84 -7.44
C GLY A 56 5.83 0.87 -6.45
N ILE A 57 4.52 0.68 -6.55
CA ILE A 57 3.79 -0.26 -5.71
C ILE A 57 4.17 -1.71 -6.06
N ASP A 58 4.36 -2.03 -7.34
CA ASP A 58 4.83 -3.35 -7.78
C ASP A 58 6.22 -3.67 -7.19
N ARG A 59 7.13 -2.69 -7.18
CA ARG A 59 8.44 -2.83 -6.52
C ARG A 59 8.28 -3.08 -5.02
N LEU A 60 7.40 -2.33 -4.35
CA LEU A 60 7.13 -2.52 -2.92
C LEU A 60 6.57 -3.93 -2.62
N LEU A 61 5.56 -4.38 -3.36
CA LEU A 61 4.97 -5.72 -3.18
C LEU A 61 6.00 -6.83 -3.38
N LYS A 62 6.88 -6.67 -4.38
CA LYS A 62 8.01 -7.60 -4.61
C LYS A 62 8.95 -7.66 -3.41
N GLN A 63 9.29 -6.51 -2.83
CA GLN A 63 10.21 -6.45 -1.67
C GLN A 63 9.60 -7.01 -0.39
N LEU A 64 8.30 -6.78 -0.17
CA LEU A 64 7.56 -7.38 0.93
C LEU A 64 7.47 -8.92 0.80
N LYS A 65 7.82 -9.49 -0.38
CA LYS A 65 7.77 -10.93 -0.71
C LYS A 65 6.36 -11.53 -0.58
N ILE A 66 5.38 -10.78 -1.04
CA ILE A 66 3.97 -11.08 -0.78
C ILE A 66 3.32 -11.66 -2.02
N SER A 67 2.80 -12.88 -1.88
CA SER A 67 1.72 -13.35 -2.74
C SER A 67 0.45 -12.58 -2.37
N ALA A 68 -0.42 -12.29 -3.35
CA ALA A 68 -1.62 -11.44 -3.20
C ALA A 68 -2.55 -11.78 -2.01
N ASP A 69 -2.40 -12.96 -1.40
CA ASP A 69 -3.15 -13.44 -0.23
C ASP A 69 -2.23 -13.78 0.96
N SER A 70 -1.47 -12.80 1.46
CA SER A 70 -0.78 -12.92 2.75
C SER A 70 -1.69 -12.43 3.88
N GLU A 71 -1.70 -13.14 5.01
CA GLU A 71 -2.39 -12.68 6.22
C GLU A 71 -1.87 -11.32 6.72
N LYS A 72 -0.63 -10.96 6.35
CA LYS A 72 0.03 -9.73 6.80
C LYS A 72 -0.18 -8.55 5.86
N VAL A 73 -0.49 -8.77 4.59
CA VAL A 73 -0.67 -7.67 3.63
C VAL A 73 -1.81 -7.94 2.68
N ARG A 74 -2.68 -6.94 2.56
CA ARG A 74 -3.78 -6.92 1.62
C ARG A 74 -3.46 -5.96 0.50
N TRP A 75 -3.47 -6.46 -0.73
CA TRP A 75 -3.33 -5.65 -1.93
C TRP A 75 -4.67 -5.53 -2.65
N VAL A 76 -5.06 -4.31 -3.03
CA VAL A 76 -6.26 -4.02 -3.82
C VAL A 76 -5.88 -3.11 -4.99
N HIS A 77 -6.33 -3.51 -6.18
CA HIS A 77 -6.18 -2.72 -7.40
C HIS A 77 -7.54 -2.55 -8.08
N ASP A 78 -8.01 -1.31 -8.19
CA ASP A 78 -9.26 -0.94 -8.86
C ASP A 78 -8.94 -0.21 -10.18
N PRO A 79 -8.91 -0.93 -11.33
CA PRO A 79 -8.43 -0.36 -12.58
C PRO A 79 -9.30 0.79 -13.12
N GLN A 80 -10.49 1.01 -12.54
CA GLN A 80 -11.43 2.07 -12.94
C GLN A 80 -11.40 3.28 -12.01
N ALA A 81 -10.59 3.25 -10.95
CA ALA A 81 -10.50 4.33 -9.99
C ALA A 81 -9.46 5.40 -10.36
N GLN A 82 -9.75 6.64 -9.96
CA GLN A 82 -8.91 7.82 -10.11
C GLN A 82 -8.18 8.17 -8.80
N HIS A 83 -7.18 9.05 -8.88
CA HIS A 83 -6.46 9.62 -7.74
C HIS A 83 -7.23 10.74 -7.05
N ASN A 84 -8.24 10.39 -6.23
CA ASN A 84 -8.99 11.37 -5.43
C ASN A 84 -9.68 10.76 -4.21
N GLU A 85 -10.07 11.61 -3.25
CA GLU A 85 -10.72 11.17 -2.01
C GLU A 85 -12.07 10.49 -2.25
N LEU A 86 -12.78 10.87 -3.32
CA LEU A 86 -14.05 10.24 -3.65
C LEU A 86 -13.87 8.76 -4.00
N ALA A 87 -12.86 8.41 -4.80
CA ALA A 87 -12.53 7.03 -5.11
C ALA A 87 -12.05 6.29 -3.86
N TRP A 88 -11.15 6.90 -3.07
CA TRP A 88 -10.63 6.29 -1.84
C TRP A 88 -11.72 6.00 -0.82
N ARG A 89 -12.70 6.91 -0.65
CA ARG A 89 -13.78 6.71 0.32
C ARG A 89 -14.63 5.47 0.03
N HIS A 90 -14.72 5.06 -1.24
CA HIS A 90 -15.51 3.88 -1.61
C HIS A 90 -14.83 2.58 -1.18
N ARG A 91 -13.50 2.57 -1.08
CA ARG A 91 -12.70 1.38 -0.69
C ARG A 91 -12.23 1.42 0.76
N PHE A 92 -12.07 2.60 1.34
CA PHE A 92 -11.57 2.78 2.71
C PHE A 92 -12.31 1.97 3.78
N PRO A 93 -13.66 1.84 3.78
CA PRO A 93 -14.35 1.01 4.77
C PRO A 93 -13.86 -0.44 4.79
N GLN A 94 -13.56 -1.03 3.64
CA GLN A 94 -13.01 -2.39 3.56
C GLN A 94 -11.57 -2.45 4.08
N ALA A 95 -10.76 -1.44 3.79
CA ALA A 95 -9.41 -1.32 4.34
C ALA A 95 -9.41 -1.23 5.86
N TYR A 96 -10.30 -0.40 6.41
CA TYR A 96 -10.47 -0.24 7.85
C TYR A 96 -10.91 -1.53 8.53
N LEU A 97 -11.96 -2.19 8.00
CA LEU A 97 -12.45 -3.45 8.55
C LEU A 97 -11.38 -4.55 8.51
N TRP A 98 -10.59 -4.61 7.43
CA TRP A 98 -9.50 -5.58 7.33
C TRP A 98 -8.45 -5.35 8.42
N ILE A 99 -7.96 -4.11 8.60
CA ILE A 99 -6.98 -3.82 9.66
C ILE A 99 -7.55 -4.05 11.05
N ALA A 100 -8.78 -3.59 11.33
CA ALA A 100 -9.40 -3.76 12.64
C ALA A 100 -9.49 -5.25 13.03
N ASN A 101 -9.91 -6.10 12.09
CA ASN A 101 -10.03 -7.54 12.33
C ASN A 101 -8.66 -8.23 12.45
N THR A 102 -7.67 -7.85 11.64
CA THR A 102 -6.33 -8.43 11.71
C THR A 102 -5.58 -8.00 12.98
N ALA A 103 -5.77 -6.75 13.42
CA ALA A 103 -5.21 -6.24 14.67
C ALA A 103 -5.79 -6.97 15.88
N ASP A 104 -7.11 -7.22 15.90
CA ASP A 104 -7.75 -7.95 17.00
C ASP A 104 -7.23 -9.40 17.11
N GLN A 105 -6.99 -10.09 15.99
CA GLN A 105 -6.41 -11.44 16.01
C GLN A 105 -4.99 -11.49 16.55
N SER A 106 -4.20 -10.42 16.38
CA SER A 106 -2.85 -10.32 16.96
C SER A 106 -2.84 -10.20 18.49
N THR A 107 -3.97 -9.81 19.11
CA THR A 107 -4.11 -9.66 20.56
C THR A 107 -4.64 -10.91 21.28
N LEU A 108 -5.17 -11.89 20.53
CA LEU A 108 -5.71 -13.15 21.06
C LEU A 108 -4.67 -14.28 21.13
N GLY A 109 -3.43 -14.03 20.69
CA GLY A 109 -2.32 -14.97 20.77
C GLY A 109 -1.47 -14.78 22.04
N TYR A 110 -2.07 -14.87 23.23
CA TYR A 110 -1.40 -15.00 24.53
C TYR A 110 -2.21 -15.90 25.46
#